data_AF-A0A9E3IU85-F1
#
_entry.id   AF-A0A9E3IU85-F1
#
_cell.length_a   1.000
_cell.length_b   1.000
_cell.length_c   1.000
_cell.angle_alpha   90.00
_cell.angle_beta   90.00
_cell.angle_gamma   90.00
#
_symmetry.space_group_name_H-M   'P 1'
#
loop_
_entity.id
_entity.type
_entity.pdbx_description
1 polymer ?
#
loop_
_entity_poly.entity_id
_entity_poly.type
_entity_poly.pdbx_seq_one_letter_code
_entity_poly.pdbx_strand_id
1 'polypeptide(L)'
;MAAPDMPADQGPGFIGSDPVLPVEIEHKVDEIIIEGEIVESYNFIDYWFEDPQGRARARVYLDNPLEATIYPPIAPGKAPALDVDWSTRDAMISYLARRFLVVKALGPEGLNAIWMAAHALRAYSHRGLSLDD
;
A
#
# COMPACT_ATOMS: atom_id res chain seq x y z
N MET A 1 20.54 -43.24 0.30
CA MET A 1 19.56 -42.57 -0.58
C MET A 1 19.92 -41.09 -0.57
N ALA A 2 20.54 -40.58 -1.63
CA ALA A 2 20.95 -39.17 -1.72
C ALA A 2 19.72 -38.31 -2.06
N ALA A 3 19.62 -37.11 -1.48
CA ALA A 3 18.59 -36.15 -1.86
C ALA A 3 18.77 -35.77 -3.33
N PRO A 4 17.68 -35.56 -4.10
CA PRO A 4 17.78 -35.13 -5.48
C PRO A 4 18.45 -33.75 -5.56
N ASP A 5 19.38 -33.62 -6.49
CA ASP A 5 20.12 -32.40 -6.81
C ASP A 5 19.11 -31.36 -7.35
N MET A 6 18.78 -30.36 -6.53
CA MET A 6 17.90 -29.27 -6.96
C MET A 6 18.71 -28.32 -7.87
N PRO A 7 18.21 -27.92 -9.04
CA PRO A 7 18.91 -26.98 -9.91
C PRO A 7 19.19 -25.67 -9.15
N ALA A 8 20.43 -25.19 -9.25
CA ALA A 8 20.98 -24.06 -8.49
C ALA A 8 20.35 -22.67 -8.76
N ASP A 9 19.19 -22.62 -9.43
CA ASP A 9 18.54 -21.38 -9.90
C ASP A 9 17.08 -21.24 -9.43
N GLN A 10 16.69 -21.92 -8.35
CA GLN A 10 15.36 -21.76 -7.72
C GLN A 10 15.44 -21.34 -6.25
N GLY A 11 16.46 -20.55 -5.90
CA GLY A 11 16.45 -19.80 -4.64
C GLY A 11 15.31 -18.77 -4.64
N PRO A 12 14.85 -18.30 -3.47
CA PRO A 12 13.91 -17.18 -3.43
C PRO A 12 14.53 -16.01 -4.19
N GLY A 13 13.90 -15.62 -5.30
CA GLY A 13 14.35 -14.46 -6.07
C GLY A 13 14.39 -13.24 -5.16
N PHE A 14 15.56 -12.61 -5.07
CA PHE A 14 15.71 -11.36 -4.33
C PHE A 14 15.01 -10.27 -5.15
N ILE A 15 13.79 -9.92 -4.78
CA ILE A 15 13.11 -8.79 -5.41
C ILE A 15 13.90 -7.55 -4.99
N GLY A 16 14.47 -6.84 -5.98
CA GLY A 16 15.33 -5.69 -5.78
C GLY A 16 14.74 -4.59 -4.89
N SER A 17 15.59 -3.64 -4.52
CA SER A 17 15.24 -2.48 -3.66
C SER A 17 13.97 -1.77 -4.12
N ASP A 18 13.25 -1.17 -3.17
CA ASP A 18 12.10 -0.34 -3.53
C ASP A 18 12.50 0.85 -4.42
N PRO A 19 11.74 1.13 -5.50
CA PRO A 19 12.01 2.25 -6.39
C PRO A 19 11.79 3.60 -5.72
N VAL A 20 11.02 3.63 -4.63
CA VAL A 20 10.79 4.76 -3.75
C VAL A 20 10.74 4.27 -2.31
N LEU A 21 11.15 5.11 -1.36
CA LEU A 21 10.98 4.89 0.07
C LEU A 21 10.14 6.01 0.66
N PRO A 22 9.34 5.73 1.70
CA PRO A 22 8.69 6.79 2.45
C PRO A 22 9.77 7.67 3.10
N VAL A 23 9.57 8.98 3.06
CA VAL A 23 10.42 9.94 3.77
C VAL A 23 10.09 10.01 5.26
N GLU A 24 8.87 9.59 5.62
CA GLU A 24 8.33 9.66 6.98
C GLU A 24 7.27 8.56 7.17
N ILE A 25 7.29 7.95 8.34
CA ILE A 25 6.32 6.93 8.77
C ILE A 25 5.93 7.26 10.20
N GLU A 26 4.64 7.53 10.42
CA GLU A 26 4.12 7.93 11.72
C GLU A 26 2.95 7.05 12.15
N HIS A 27 2.83 6.77 13.45
CA HIS A 27 1.66 6.14 14.03
C HIS A 27 0.77 7.21 14.65
N LYS A 28 -0.48 7.33 14.17
CA LYS A 28 -1.41 8.39 14.57
C LYS A 28 -2.79 7.83 14.92
N VAL A 29 -3.56 8.65 15.64
CA VAL A 29 -4.98 8.43 15.93
C VAL A 29 -5.74 9.72 15.57
N ASP A 30 -6.76 9.61 14.71
CA ASP A 30 -7.70 10.69 14.42
C ASP A 30 -9.03 10.38 15.12
N GLU A 31 -9.55 11.31 15.94
CA GLU A 31 -10.81 11.14 16.67
C GLU A 31 -11.85 12.17 16.21
N ILE A 32 -13.10 11.72 16.01
CA ILE A 32 -14.24 12.60 15.77
C ILE A 32 -15.03 12.70 17.07
N ILE A 33 -15.24 13.94 17.53
CA ILE A 33 -15.94 14.24 18.77
C ILE A 33 -17.22 15.02 18.45
N ILE A 34 -18.37 14.50 18.88
CA ILE A 34 -19.68 15.16 18.75
C ILE A 34 -20.25 15.32 20.16
N GLU A 35 -20.63 16.55 20.52
CA GLU A 35 -21.21 16.87 21.84
C GLU A 35 -20.36 16.43 23.05
N GLY A 36 -19.04 16.35 22.86
CA GLY A 36 -18.09 15.97 23.92
C GLY A 36 -17.79 14.47 24.01
N GLU A 37 -18.45 13.64 23.20
CA GLU A 37 -18.25 12.20 23.14
C GLU A 37 -17.47 11.82 21.87
N ILE A 38 -16.56 10.86 21.99
CA ILE A 38 -15.85 10.29 20.84
C ILE A 38 -16.84 9.39 20.09
N VAL A 39 -17.18 9.77 18.87
CA VAL A 39 -18.08 9.00 18.00
C VAL A 39 -17.30 8.08 17.05
N GLU A 40 -16.09 8.48 16.65
CA GLU A 40 -15.20 7.68 15.80
C GLU A 40 -13.76 7.86 16.26
N SER A 41 -12.96 6.79 16.20
CA SER A 41 -11.53 6.81 16.50
C SER A 41 -10.80 5.94 15.48
N TYR A 42 -9.91 6.55 14.73
CA TYR A 42 -9.19 5.95 13.62
C TYR A 42 -7.72 5.81 13.97
N ASN A 43 -7.28 4.59 14.20
CA ASN A 43 -5.89 4.28 14.52
C ASN A 43 -5.16 3.80 13.26
N PHE A 44 -4.09 4.47 12.84
CA PHE A 44 -3.42 4.18 11.56
C PHE A 44 -1.92 4.49 11.54
N ILE A 45 -1.22 3.84 10.61
CA ILE A 45 0.14 4.20 10.19
C ILE A 45 0.06 5.09 8.96
N ASP A 46 0.68 6.26 8.99
CA ASP A 46 0.74 7.25 7.91
C ASP A 46 2.11 7.18 7.24
N TYR A 47 2.13 6.82 5.96
CA TYR A 47 3.33 6.76 5.13
C TYR A 47 3.37 7.98 4.23
N TRP A 48 4.43 8.78 4.31
CA TRP A 48 4.65 9.94 3.46
C TRP A 48 5.73 9.68 2.42
N PHE A 49 5.45 10.07 1.19
CA PHE A 49 6.35 10.00 0.05
C PHE A 49 6.50 11.40 -0.55
N GLU A 50 7.68 11.69 -1.08
CA GLU A 50 7.99 12.99 -1.68
C GLU A 50 8.71 12.82 -3.00
N ASP A 51 8.41 13.72 -3.94
CA ASP A 51 9.18 13.93 -5.16
C ASP A 51 9.20 15.44 -5.49
N PRO A 52 9.90 15.89 -6.55
CA PRO A 52 9.92 17.30 -6.92
C PRO A 52 8.54 17.91 -7.28
N GLN A 53 7.51 17.09 -7.52
CA GLN A 53 6.17 17.51 -7.89
C GLN A 53 5.22 17.62 -6.67
N GLY A 54 5.59 17.08 -5.51
CA GLY A 54 4.85 17.25 -4.27
C GLY A 54 5.04 16.14 -3.24
N ARG A 55 4.09 16.08 -2.30
CA ARG A 55 3.99 15.00 -1.31
C ARG A 55 2.77 14.15 -1.62
N ALA A 56 2.85 12.86 -1.35
CA ALA A 56 1.68 12.00 -1.28
C ALA A 56 1.75 11.14 -0.02
N ARG A 57 0.59 10.65 0.42
CA ARG A 57 0.50 9.80 1.59
C ARG A 57 -0.35 8.57 1.35
N ALA A 58 -0.04 7.50 2.08
CA ALA A 58 -0.93 6.36 2.26
C ALA A 58 -1.14 6.08 3.74
N ARG A 59 -2.37 5.75 4.12
CA ARG A 59 -2.70 5.30 5.48
C ARG A 59 -3.00 3.81 5.49
N VAL A 60 -2.58 3.15 6.55
CA VAL A 60 -2.93 1.77 6.87
C VAL A 60 -3.62 1.78 8.22
N TYR A 61 -4.91 1.52 8.23
CA TYR A 61 -5.70 1.50 9.46
C TYR A 61 -5.46 0.18 10.20
N LEU A 62 -5.27 0.25 11.52
CA LEU A 62 -4.86 -0.92 12.32
C LEU A 62 -6.00 -1.92 12.55
N ASP A 63 -7.25 -1.52 12.33
CA ASP A 63 -8.41 -2.41 12.29
C ASP A 63 -8.48 -3.22 10.98
N ASN A 64 -7.89 -2.72 9.89
CA ASN A 64 -7.70 -3.42 8.63
C ASN A 64 -6.26 -3.29 8.09
N PRO A 65 -5.28 -3.94 8.74
CA PRO A 65 -3.85 -3.72 8.48
C PRO A 65 -3.36 -4.32 7.15
N LEU A 66 -4.23 -5.01 6.42
CA LEU A 66 -3.93 -5.62 5.12
C LEU A 66 -4.16 -4.64 3.96
N GLU A 67 -4.71 -3.47 4.25
CA GLU A 67 -5.13 -2.49 3.26
C GLU A 67 -4.39 -1.16 3.43
N ALA A 68 -3.79 -0.68 2.34
CA ALA A 68 -3.24 0.67 2.25
C ALA A 68 -4.16 1.55 1.42
N THR A 69 -4.45 2.74 1.93
CA THR A 69 -5.28 3.76 1.28
C THR A 69 -4.43 4.97 0.91
N ILE A 70 -4.21 5.17 -0.39
CA ILE A 70 -3.51 6.31 -0.99
C ILE A 70 -4.47 7.51 -1.06
N TYR A 71 -4.01 8.65 -0.56
CA TYR A 71 -4.73 9.92 -0.66
C TYR A 71 -4.29 10.73 -1.89
N PRO A 72 -5.12 11.67 -2.37
CA PRO A 72 -4.72 12.58 -3.43
C PRO A 72 -3.38 13.29 -3.10
N PRO A 73 -2.45 13.36 -4.06
CA PRO A 73 -1.19 14.07 -3.90
C PRO A 73 -1.40 15.56 -3.62
N ILE A 74 -0.39 16.16 -2.98
CA ILE A 74 -0.37 17.55 -2.54
C ILE A 74 0.81 18.23 -3.23
N ALA A 75 0.51 19.09 -4.21
CA ALA A 75 1.54 19.91 -4.85
C ALA A 75 2.10 20.97 -3.86
N PRO A 76 3.34 21.44 -4.04
CA PRO A 76 3.97 22.41 -3.16
C PRO A 76 3.10 23.66 -2.96
N GLY A 77 2.75 23.95 -1.69
CA GLY A 77 1.94 25.11 -1.32
C GLY A 77 0.47 25.05 -1.74
N LYS A 78 -0.05 23.88 -2.17
CA LYS A 78 -1.43 23.69 -2.59
C LYS A 78 -2.20 22.74 -1.68
N ALA A 79 -3.52 22.72 -1.85
CA ALA A 79 -4.39 21.70 -1.29
C ALA A 79 -4.26 20.37 -2.05
N PRO A 80 -4.69 19.22 -1.48
CA PRO A 80 -4.69 17.94 -2.16
C PRO A 80 -5.55 17.96 -3.43
N ALA A 81 -5.06 17.40 -4.54
CA ALA A 81 -5.79 17.35 -5.80
C ALA A 81 -5.37 16.15 -6.65
N LEU A 82 -6.32 15.59 -7.43
CA LEU A 82 -6.06 14.43 -8.30
C LEU A 82 -5.27 14.75 -9.56
N ASP A 83 -5.25 16.02 -9.96
CA ASP A 83 -4.61 16.52 -11.18
C ASP A 83 -3.11 16.82 -11.00
N VAL A 84 -2.56 16.58 -9.81
CA VAL A 84 -1.11 16.59 -9.63
C VAL A 84 -0.56 15.36 -10.34
N ASP A 85 0.07 15.60 -11.49
CA ASP A 85 0.91 14.61 -12.15
C ASP A 85 2.01 14.23 -11.17
N TRP A 86 1.86 13.05 -10.57
CA TRP A 86 2.75 12.55 -9.53
C TRP A 86 3.55 11.40 -10.12
N SER A 87 4.76 11.75 -10.58
CA SER A 87 5.67 10.87 -11.32
C SER A 87 6.03 9.59 -10.56
N THR A 88 5.91 9.61 -9.23
CA THR A 88 6.24 8.49 -8.35
C THR A 88 5.02 7.64 -7.94
N ARG A 89 3.84 7.88 -8.51
CA ARG A 89 2.61 7.10 -8.20
C ARG A 89 2.79 5.60 -8.37
N ASP A 90 3.28 5.15 -9.52
CA ASP A 90 3.45 3.71 -9.78
C ASP A 90 4.53 3.09 -8.88
N ALA A 91 5.58 3.86 -8.57
CA ALA A 91 6.63 3.44 -7.64
C ALA A 91 6.08 3.28 -6.21
N MET A 92 5.23 4.20 -5.75
CA MET A 92 4.55 4.11 -4.45
C MET A 92 3.57 2.94 -4.41
N ILE A 93 2.76 2.74 -5.45
CA ILE A 93 1.85 1.58 -5.55
C ILE A 93 2.66 0.28 -5.47
N SER A 94 3.80 0.21 -6.17
CA SER A 94 4.70 -0.95 -6.13
C SER A 94 5.29 -1.18 -4.72
N TYR A 95 5.70 -0.11 -4.02
CA TYR A 95 6.15 -0.18 -2.64
C TYR A 95 5.06 -0.76 -1.71
N LEU A 96 3.83 -0.26 -1.84
CA LEU A 96 2.70 -0.65 -1.00
C LEU A 96 2.21 -2.07 -1.32
N ALA A 97 2.11 -2.45 -2.59
CA ALA A 97 1.61 -3.76 -3.02
C ALA A 97 2.49 -4.94 -2.60
N ARG A 98 3.77 -4.70 -2.27
CA ARG A 98 4.64 -5.71 -1.66
C ARG A 98 4.39 -5.95 -0.17
N ARG A 99 3.69 -5.03 0.49
CA ARG A 99 3.49 -5.00 1.95
C ARG A 99 2.02 -5.21 2.35
N PHE A 100 1.09 -4.81 1.49
CA PHE A 100 -0.34 -4.84 1.75
C PHE A 100 -1.06 -5.64 0.66
N LEU A 101 -2.08 -6.40 1.05
CA LEU A 101 -2.85 -7.23 0.12
C LEU A 101 -3.72 -6.37 -0.80
N VAL A 102 -4.17 -5.23 -0.29
CA VAL A 102 -5.05 -4.32 -1.02
C VAL A 102 -4.45 -2.92 -0.98
N VAL A 103 -4.37 -2.28 -2.15
CA VAL A 103 -4.02 -0.86 -2.28
C VAL A 103 -5.20 -0.14 -2.93
N LYS A 104 -5.78 0.82 -2.22
CA LYS A 104 -6.87 1.69 -2.70
C LYS A 104 -6.36 3.09 -2.91
N ALA A 105 -6.88 3.81 -3.89
CA ALA A 105 -6.64 5.24 -4.06
C ALA A 105 -7.95 6.00 -3.93
N LEU A 106 -7.98 7.02 -3.08
CA LEU A 106 -9.14 7.87 -2.85
C LEU A 106 -9.22 8.98 -3.91
N GLY A 107 -10.46 9.38 -4.23
CA GLY A 107 -10.76 10.56 -5.02
C GLY A 107 -10.49 11.88 -4.27
N PRO A 108 -10.74 13.05 -4.90
CA PRO A 108 -10.42 14.36 -4.34
C PRO A 108 -11.19 14.64 -3.04
N GLU A 109 -12.39 14.06 -2.91
CA GLU A 109 -13.23 14.21 -1.72
C GLU A 109 -12.83 13.28 -0.58
N GLY A 110 -11.84 12.39 -0.78
CA GLY A 110 -11.30 11.52 0.28
C GLY A 110 -12.24 10.41 0.77
N LEU A 111 -13.44 10.28 0.20
CA LEU A 111 -14.47 9.36 0.70
C LEU A 111 -14.70 8.13 -0.20
N ASN A 112 -14.33 8.21 -1.49
CA ASN A 112 -14.58 7.15 -2.46
C ASN A 112 -13.29 6.66 -3.10
N ALA A 113 -13.09 5.34 -3.11
CA ALA A 113 -12.01 4.72 -3.86
C ALA A 113 -12.27 4.86 -5.37
N ILE A 114 -11.34 5.49 -6.07
CA ILE A 114 -11.38 5.66 -7.54
C ILE A 114 -10.56 4.57 -8.25
N TRP A 115 -9.72 3.85 -7.51
CA TRP A 115 -8.89 2.77 -8.00
C TRP A 115 -8.57 1.78 -6.88
N MET A 116 -8.52 0.49 -7.22
CA MET A 116 -8.20 -0.59 -6.29
C MET A 116 -7.37 -1.65 -7.00
N ALA A 117 -6.20 -1.97 -6.45
CA ALA A 117 -5.46 -3.19 -6.77
C ALA A 117 -5.54 -4.13 -5.57
N ALA A 118 -6.21 -5.26 -5.76
CA ALA A 118 -6.15 -6.39 -4.85
C ALA A 118 -5.10 -7.36 -5.39
N HIS A 119 -3.99 -7.51 -4.67
CA HIS A 119 -3.13 -8.65 -4.91
C HIS A 119 -3.76 -9.84 -4.20
N ALA A 120 -4.50 -10.66 -4.95
CA ALA A 120 -4.68 -12.05 -4.56
C ALA A 120 -3.31 -12.70 -4.69
N LEU A 121 -2.49 -12.66 -3.63
CA LEU A 121 -1.44 -13.65 -3.44
C LEU A 121 -2.14 -15.00 -3.25
N ARG A 122 -2.60 -15.59 -4.37
CA ARG A 122 -2.68 -17.04 -4.48
C ARG A 122 -1.26 -17.53 -4.24
N ALA A 123 -1.00 -17.92 -3.01
CA ALA A 123 0.00 -18.92 -2.75
C ALA A 123 -0.29 -20.12 -3.69
N TYR A 124 0.76 -20.69 -4.28
CA TYR A 124 0.76 -21.99 -4.96
C TYR A 124 0.01 -22.13 -6.29
N SER A 125 0.71 -21.84 -7.38
CA SER A 125 0.63 -22.60 -8.64
C SER A 125 2.04 -22.56 -9.22
N HIS A 126 2.96 -23.48 -8.92
CA HIS A 126 2.90 -24.91 -9.24
C HIS A 126 3.64 -25.74 -8.17
N ARG A 127 2.91 -26.39 -7.25
CA ARG A 127 3.25 -27.76 -6.84
C ARG A 127 2.14 -28.62 -7.38
N GLY A 128 2.49 -29.55 -8.27
CA GLY A 128 1.56 -30.52 -8.84
C GLY A 128 0.99 -31.41 -7.76
N LEU A 129 -0.18 -31.02 -7.25
CA LEU A 129 -1.15 -31.96 -6.70
C LEU A 129 -2.25 -32.04 -7.74
N SER A 130 -2.19 -33.11 -8.54
CA SER A 130 -3.35 -33.65 -9.22
C SER A 130 -4.38 -33.99 -8.12
N LEU A 131 -5.58 -33.43 -8.28
CA LEU A 131 -6.79 -34.04 -7.77
C LEU A 131 -7.40 -34.73 -8.99
N ASP A 132 -6.85 -35.88 -9.34
CA ASP A 132 -7.58 -36.88 -10.09
C ASP A 132 -8.51 -37.58 -9.08
N ASP A 133 -9.81 -37.32 -9.22
CA ASP A 133 -10.87 -38.27 -8.89
C ASP A 133 -10.91 -39.39 -9.97
#